data_AF-A0A4Z0WHI9-F1
#
_entry.id   AF-A0A4Z0WHI9-F1
#
_cell.length_a   1.000
_cell.length_b   1.000
_cell.length_c   1.000
_cell.angle_alpha   90.00
_cell.angle_beta   90.00
_cell.angle_gamma   90.00
#
_symmetry.space_group_name_H-M   'P 1'
#
loop_
_entity.id
_entity.type
_entity.pdbx_description
1 polymer ?
#
loop_
_entity_poly.entity_id
_entity_poly.type
_entity_poly.pdbx_seq_one_letter_code
_entity_poly.pdbx_strand_id
1 'polypeptide(L)'
;MQSVSTNHCRWTSGWPQPTMTCTGANASGHPALKRLPDHRITEMKHLHRWLALTLVPALLLLAACGSMASSDGRSDQGLTGDWALIEVQHGTLRFSLGDSRPPFTLRLHADGRADGQVACNRWRGEARVSTGWLRLERAAADRAQCRISDPRITALERRYLSALRSNNGYRLDGDRLILQNTQGEIWTYQRQ
;
A
#
# COMPACT_ATOMS: atom_id res chain seq x y z
N MET A 1 20.79 -9.07 42.05
CA MET A 1 21.15 -9.39 40.66
C MET A 1 20.31 -10.58 40.23
N GLN A 2 19.21 -10.37 39.50
CA GLN A 2 18.35 -11.44 38.99
C GLN A 2 18.49 -11.45 37.46
N SER A 3 18.82 -12.62 36.90
CA SER A 3 18.97 -12.81 35.46
C SER A 3 17.60 -12.91 34.79
N VAL A 4 17.38 -12.11 33.76
CA VAL A 4 16.20 -12.22 32.89
C VAL A 4 16.50 -13.27 31.83
N SER A 5 15.89 -14.45 31.94
CA SER A 5 15.92 -15.48 30.90
C SER A 5 15.12 -14.98 29.70
N THR A 6 15.78 -14.74 28.57
CA THR A 6 15.14 -14.24 27.36
C THR A 6 14.82 -15.42 26.46
N ASN A 7 13.54 -15.69 26.18
CA ASN A 7 13.14 -16.72 25.22
C ASN A 7 13.56 -16.28 23.80
N HIS A 8 14.27 -17.15 23.09
CA HIS A 8 14.69 -16.92 21.71
C HIS A 8 13.79 -17.69 20.75
N CYS A 9 12.97 -16.95 20.00
CA CYS A 9 12.21 -17.49 18.88
C CYS A 9 12.92 -17.13 17.57
N ARG A 10 13.11 -18.12 16.70
CA ARG A 10 13.70 -17.95 15.38
C ARG A 10 12.66 -18.24 14.31
N TRP A 11 12.56 -17.35 13.35
CA TRP A 11 11.66 -17.46 12.21
C TRP A 11 12.45 -17.90 10.98
N THR A 12 11.97 -18.92 10.28
CA THR A 12 12.60 -19.43 9.05
C THR A 12 11.60 -19.40 7.91
N SER A 13 11.88 -18.57 6.89
CA SER A 13 11.13 -18.56 5.64
C SER A 13 11.67 -19.60 4.67
N GLY A 14 10.97 -20.72 4.53
CA GLY A 14 11.22 -21.74 3.51
C GLY A 14 9.90 -22.32 2.99
N TRP A 15 9.87 -22.74 1.72
CA TRP A 15 8.74 -23.45 1.12
C TRP A 15 8.70 -24.90 1.61
N PRO A 16 7.52 -25.53 1.78
CA PRO A 16 6.17 -25.06 1.39
C PRO A 16 5.40 -24.29 2.49
N GLN A 17 5.96 -24.12 3.69
CA GLN A 17 5.37 -23.35 4.80
C GLN A 17 6.47 -22.74 5.69
N PRO A 18 6.42 -21.44 6.05
CA PRO A 18 7.32 -20.88 7.06
C PRO A 18 6.99 -21.45 8.44
N THR A 19 8.03 -21.79 9.21
CA THR A 19 7.90 -22.32 10.57
C THR A 19 8.61 -21.41 11.56
N MET A 20 8.02 -21.30 12.76
CA MET A 20 8.59 -20.56 13.88
C MET A 20 8.93 -21.55 14.99
N THR A 21 10.21 -21.62 15.35
CA THR A 21 10.68 -22.47 16.44
C THR A 21 11.10 -21.58 17.60
N CYS A 22 10.50 -21.82 18.76
CA CYS A 22 10.86 -21.19 20.02
C CYS A 22 11.44 -22.27 20.93
N THR A 23 12.66 -22.06 21.42
CA THR A 23 13.28 -22.97 22.38
C THR A 23 13.22 -22.31 23.75
N GLY A 24 12.37 -22.85 24.64
CA GLY A 24 12.17 -22.38 26.01
C GLY A 24 11.32 -23.38 26.78
N ALA A 25 11.78 -23.80 27.95
CA ALA A 25 11.31 -24.97 28.66
C ALA A 25 9.95 -24.79 29.37
N ASN A 26 9.16 -25.86 29.26
CA ASN A 26 8.21 -26.40 30.24
C ASN A 26 7.03 -25.53 30.73
N ALA A 27 5.83 -25.91 30.27
CA ALA A 27 4.62 -25.81 31.09
C ALA A 27 3.75 -27.06 30.83
N SER A 28 4.05 -28.11 31.59
CA SER A 28 3.15 -29.23 31.86
C SER A 28 1.86 -28.72 32.54
N GLY A 29 0.70 -29.08 32.01
CA GLY A 29 -0.57 -28.84 32.69
C GLY A 29 -1.80 -28.96 31.78
N HIS A 30 -2.29 -30.18 31.57
CA HIS A 30 -3.66 -30.40 31.09
C HIS A 30 -4.64 -30.37 32.26
N PRO A 31 -5.60 -29.44 32.33
CA PRO A 31 -6.79 -29.64 33.14
C PRO A 31 -7.82 -30.48 32.39
N ALA A 32 -8.24 -31.54 33.05
CA ALA A 32 -9.20 -32.54 32.60
C ALA A 32 -10.55 -31.94 32.15
N LEU A 33 -11.07 -32.50 31.06
CA LEU A 33 -12.45 -32.31 30.58
C LEU A 33 -13.45 -32.75 31.66
N LYS A 34 -14.19 -31.79 32.23
CA LYS A 34 -15.40 -32.08 33.00
C LYS A 34 -16.61 -32.17 32.06
N ARG A 35 -17.16 -33.38 32.00
CA ARG A 35 -18.43 -33.75 31.36
C ARG A 35 -19.56 -32.97 32.06
N LEU A 36 -20.27 -32.11 31.34
CA LEU A 36 -21.49 -31.47 31.85
C LEU A 36 -22.68 -32.45 31.74
N PRO A 37 -23.60 -32.46 32.72
CA PRO A 37 -24.73 -33.38 32.77
C PRO A 37 -25.84 -33.01 31.79
N ASP A 38 -26.53 -34.06 31.36
CA ASP A 38 -27.67 -34.08 30.45
C ASP A 38 -28.91 -33.46 31.12
N HIS A 39 -29.31 -32.25 30.71
CA HIS A 39 -30.51 -31.61 31.23
C HIS A 39 -31.73 -32.07 30.44
N ARG A 40 -32.44 -33.04 31.04
CA ARG A 40 -33.75 -33.50 30.61
C ARG A 40 -34.74 -32.34 30.47
N ILE A 41 -35.40 -32.36 29.31
CA ILE A 41 -36.64 -31.68 28.98
C ILE A 41 -37.65 -31.91 30.11
N THR A 42 -38.11 -30.83 30.76
CA THR A 42 -39.35 -30.86 31.53
C THR A 42 -40.20 -29.66 31.14
N GLU A 43 -41.44 -29.98 30.77
CA GLU A 43 -42.45 -29.15 30.16
C GLU A 43 -42.83 -27.90 30.96
N MET A 44 -42.83 -26.74 30.32
CA MET A 44 -43.64 -25.59 30.72
C MET A 44 -44.91 -25.56 29.86
N LYS A 45 -45.81 -26.51 30.11
CA LYS A 45 -47.24 -26.35 29.81
C LYS A 45 -47.79 -25.36 30.84
N HIS A 46 -48.74 -24.52 30.44
CA HIS A 46 -49.46 -23.54 31.27
C HIS A 46 -48.87 -22.13 31.40
N LEU A 47 -48.79 -21.39 30.29
CA LEU A 47 -48.97 -19.91 30.29
C LEU A 47 -49.54 -19.38 28.95
N HIS A 48 -50.21 -20.23 28.16
CA HIS A 48 -50.81 -19.93 26.85
C HIS A 48 -52.23 -19.32 26.92
N ARG A 49 -52.58 -18.59 27.98
CA ARG A 49 -53.96 -18.13 28.20
C ARG A 49 -54.11 -16.63 28.42
N TRP A 50 -53.19 -15.83 27.90
CA TRP A 50 -53.39 -14.39 27.71
C TRP A 50 -53.03 -14.06 26.26
N LEU A 51 -53.95 -14.40 25.38
CA LEU A 51 -53.94 -14.13 23.96
C LEU A 51 -54.18 -12.62 23.71
N ALA A 52 -53.45 -12.12 22.72
CA ALA A 52 -53.91 -11.16 21.72
C ALA A 52 -54.12 -9.70 22.16
N LEU A 53 -53.08 -8.88 21.99
CA LEU A 53 -53.02 -7.84 20.93
C LEU A 53 -51.75 -7.00 21.12
N THR A 54 -50.76 -7.17 20.25
CA THR A 54 -49.97 -6.10 19.60
C THR A 54 -48.90 -6.77 18.75
N LEU A 55 -49.26 -7.04 17.51
CA LEU A 55 -48.40 -7.60 16.47
C LEU A 55 -47.76 -6.43 15.72
N VAL A 56 -46.58 -5.98 16.14
CA VAL A 56 -45.67 -5.16 15.30
C VAL A 56 -44.24 -5.63 15.56
N PRO A 57 -43.66 -6.47 14.68
CA PRO A 57 -42.27 -6.85 14.77
C PRO A 57 -41.43 -5.77 14.09
N ALA A 58 -40.63 -5.03 14.84
CA ALA A 58 -39.54 -4.22 14.29
C ALA A 58 -38.22 -4.72 14.89
N LEU A 59 -37.81 -5.85 14.32
CA LEU A 59 -36.46 -6.39 14.32
C LEU A 59 -35.46 -5.30 13.90
N LEU A 60 -34.96 -4.51 14.86
CA LEU A 60 -33.79 -3.65 14.65
C LEU A 60 -32.54 -4.54 14.60
N LEU A 61 -32.32 -5.11 13.42
CA LEU A 61 -31.06 -5.72 13.00
C LEU A 61 -29.96 -4.65 13.05
N LEU A 62 -28.85 -4.98 13.71
CA LEU A 62 -27.59 -4.29 13.57
C LEU A 62 -27.12 -4.38 12.11
N ALA A 63 -27.49 -3.42 11.27
CA ALA A 63 -26.83 -3.18 10.00
C ALA A 63 -25.71 -2.15 10.21
N ALA A 64 -24.61 -2.59 10.84
CA ALA A 64 -23.33 -1.92 10.67
C ALA A 64 -22.91 -2.14 9.22
N CYS A 65 -23.41 -1.30 8.32
CA CYS A 65 -22.95 -1.22 6.95
C CYS A 65 -21.56 -0.57 6.98
N GLY A 66 -20.55 -1.33 7.39
CA GLY A 66 -19.18 -1.04 7.03
C GLY A 66 -19.10 -1.25 5.53
N SER A 67 -19.23 -0.17 4.75
CA SER A 67 -18.89 -0.20 3.34
C SER A 67 -17.40 -0.56 3.25
N MET A 68 -17.08 -1.85 3.04
CA MET A 68 -15.82 -2.24 2.42
C MET A 68 -15.89 -1.75 0.99
N ALA A 69 -15.68 -0.44 0.81
CA ALA A 69 -15.51 0.15 -0.50
C ALA A 69 -14.21 -0.41 -1.05
N SER A 70 -14.32 -1.26 -2.08
CA SER A 70 -13.20 -1.72 -2.88
C SER A 70 -12.44 -0.49 -3.38
N SER A 71 -11.26 -0.24 -2.80
CA SER A 71 -10.45 0.94 -3.03
C SER A 71 -9.79 0.97 -4.42
N ASP A 72 -9.88 -0.14 -5.16
CA ASP A 72 -9.13 -0.35 -6.41
C ASP A 72 -9.45 0.67 -7.51
N GLY A 73 -10.63 1.30 -7.49
CA GLY A 73 -10.97 2.35 -8.46
C GLY A 73 -10.68 3.78 -7.99
N ARG A 74 -10.58 4.02 -6.67
CA ARG A 74 -10.48 5.39 -6.11
C ARG A 74 -9.04 5.84 -5.93
N SER A 75 -8.12 4.91 -5.68
CA SER A 75 -6.68 5.19 -5.64
C SER A 75 -6.14 5.64 -7.00
N ASP A 76 -6.67 5.06 -8.07
CA ASP A 76 -6.12 5.23 -9.43
C ASP A 76 -6.60 6.53 -10.08
N GLN A 77 -7.83 6.95 -9.80
CA GLN A 77 -8.38 8.23 -10.27
C GLN A 77 -7.61 9.43 -9.70
N GLY A 78 -7.09 9.33 -8.47
CA GLY A 78 -6.29 10.39 -7.85
C GLY A 78 -4.91 10.59 -8.48
N LEU A 79 -4.38 9.57 -9.17
CA LEU A 79 -3.07 9.60 -9.81
C LEU A 79 -3.10 10.26 -11.18
N THR A 80 -4.25 10.25 -11.86
CA THR A 80 -4.39 10.91 -13.17
C THR A 80 -4.08 12.40 -13.04
N GLY A 81 -3.35 12.94 -14.00
CA GLY A 81 -2.96 14.35 -14.04
C GLY A 81 -1.47 14.58 -14.31
N ASP A 82 -1.07 15.83 -14.14
CA ASP A 82 0.28 16.32 -14.40
C ASP A 82 1.05 16.49 -13.09
N TRP A 83 2.26 15.94 -13.05
CA TRP A 83 3.12 15.90 -11.87
C TRP A 83 4.53 16.39 -12.22
N ALA A 84 5.09 17.29 -11.39
CA ALA A 84 6.47 17.76 -11.49
C ALA A 84 7.32 17.21 -10.35
N LEU A 85 8.46 16.60 -10.66
CA LEU A 85 9.38 16.09 -9.65
C LEU A 85 10.04 17.27 -8.91
N ILE A 86 9.88 17.31 -7.59
CA ILE A 86 10.45 18.37 -6.73
C ILE A 86 11.59 17.86 -5.85
N GLU A 87 11.65 16.55 -5.60
CA GLU A 87 12.69 15.96 -4.74
C GLU A 87 12.94 14.48 -5.04
N VAL A 88 14.21 14.08 -4.94
CA VAL A 88 14.63 12.68 -4.87
C VAL A 88 15.44 12.45 -3.60
N GLN A 89 15.12 11.41 -2.84
CA GLN A 89 15.80 11.02 -1.60
C GLN A 89 16.28 9.57 -1.67
N HIS A 90 17.46 9.29 -1.11
CA HIS A 90 17.95 7.93 -0.86
C HIS A 90 18.76 7.91 0.44
N GLY A 91 18.24 7.24 1.47
CA GLY A 91 18.80 7.31 2.81
C GLY A 91 18.76 8.75 3.35
N THR A 92 19.93 9.28 3.72
CA THR A 92 20.08 10.67 4.18
C THR A 92 20.32 11.67 3.04
N LEU A 93 20.61 11.20 1.83
CA LEU A 93 20.85 12.06 0.67
C LEU A 93 19.53 12.59 0.13
N ARG A 94 19.43 13.91 -0.03
CA ARG A 94 18.27 14.59 -0.60
C ARG A 94 18.70 15.51 -1.73
N PHE A 95 17.98 15.45 -2.84
CA PHE A 95 18.20 16.29 -4.01
C PHE A 95 16.89 16.96 -4.40
N SER A 96 16.77 18.25 -4.07
CA SER A 96 15.62 19.06 -4.47
C SER A 96 15.84 19.65 -5.87
N LEU A 97 14.79 19.60 -6.69
CA LEU A 97 14.71 20.29 -7.97
C LEU A 97 14.02 21.64 -7.71
N GLY A 98 14.80 22.73 -7.70
CA GLY A 98 14.25 24.08 -7.69
C GLY A 98 13.73 24.50 -9.07
N ASP A 99 12.95 25.58 -9.11
CA ASP A 99 12.22 26.06 -10.29
C ASP A 99 13.12 26.44 -11.49
N SER A 100 14.40 26.72 -11.24
CA SER A 100 15.37 27.11 -12.27
C SER A 100 16.00 25.93 -13.02
N ARG A 101 15.55 24.69 -12.77
CA ARG A 101 16.15 23.47 -13.33
C ARG A 101 15.32 22.93 -14.49
N PRO A 102 15.95 22.19 -15.43
CA PRO A 102 15.21 21.48 -16.46
C PRO A 102 14.11 20.59 -15.85
N PRO A 103 12.90 20.58 -16.43
CA PRO A 103 11.77 19.90 -15.83
C PRO A 103 11.89 18.39 -15.90
N PHE A 104 11.43 17.72 -14.85
CA PHE A 104 11.21 16.27 -14.80
C PHE A 104 9.75 16.08 -14.46
N THR A 105 8.96 15.62 -15.43
CA THR A 105 7.51 15.51 -15.28
C THR A 105 7.00 14.11 -15.59
N LEU A 106 5.86 13.82 -14.97
CA LEU A 106 5.08 12.61 -15.15
C LEU A 106 3.62 13.01 -15.35
N ARG A 107 3.10 12.74 -16.54
CA ARG A 107 1.68 12.83 -16.83
C ARG A 107 1.10 11.43 -16.90
N LEU A 108 0.06 11.18 -16.11
CA LEU A 108 -0.68 9.94 -16.10
C LEU A 108 -2.05 10.17 -16.70
N HIS A 109 -2.41 9.40 -17.72
CA HIS A 109 -3.69 9.49 -18.41
C HIS A 109 -4.64 8.40 -17.93
N ALA A 110 -5.94 8.68 -17.96
CA ALA A 110 -6.98 7.73 -17.57
C ALA A 110 -7.04 6.47 -18.47
N ASP A 111 -6.47 6.54 -19.69
CA ASP A 111 -6.41 5.43 -20.65
C ASP A 111 -5.14 4.56 -20.49
N GLY A 112 -4.33 4.81 -19.46
CA GLY A 112 -3.10 4.07 -19.19
C GLY A 112 -1.88 4.56 -19.98
N ARG A 113 -2.00 5.60 -20.80
CA ARG A 113 -0.82 6.27 -21.36
C ARG A 113 -0.08 7.08 -20.29
N ALA A 114 1.21 7.30 -20.53
CA ALA A 114 2.02 8.20 -19.73
C ALA A 114 3.05 8.93 -20.59
N ASP A 115 3.33 10.18 -20.26
CA ASP A 115 4.34 11.00 -20.94
C ASP A 115 4.90 12.08 -20.02
N GLY A 116 5.88 12.82 -20.50
CA GLY A 116 6.39 13.98 -19.80
C GLY A 116 7.72 14.46 -20.35
N GLN A 117 8.44 15.17 -19.48
CA GLN A 117 9.77 15.69 -19.74
C GLN A 117 10.79 15.03 -18.82
N VAL A 118 11.97 14.76 -19.35
CA VAL A 118 13.14 14.30 -18.61
C VAL A 118 14.30 15.21 -19.00
N ALA A 119 14.46 16.28 -18.20
CA ALA A 119 15.29 17.42 -18.53
C ALA A 119 14.93 18.04 -19.90
N CYS A 120 15.78 17.84 -20.91
CA CYS A 120 15.59 18.40 -22.24
C CYS A 120 14.74 17.51 -23.18
N ASN A 121 14.57 16.25 -22.80
CA ASN A 121 13.95 15.25 -23.65
C ASN A 121 12.47 15.10 -23.30
N ARG A 122 11.64 14.92 -24.32
CA ARG A 122 10.26 14.45 -24.12
C ARG A 122 10.29 12.93 -24.05
N TRP A 123 9.43 12.34 -23.24
CA TRP A 123 9.27 10.90 -23.17
C TRP A 123 7.81 10.49 -23.27
N ARG A 124 7.57 9.29 -23.78
CA ARG A 124 6.23 8.70 -23.96
C ARG A 124 6.28 7.22 -23.60
N GLY A 125 5.19 6.69 -23.09
CA GLY A 125 5.03 5.30 -22.72
C GLY A 125 3.63 5.00 -22.19
N GLU A 126 3.56 4.01 -21.32
CA GLU A 126 2.34 3.60 -20.65
C GLU A 126 2.62 3.46 -19.15
N ALA A 127 1.58 3.61 -18.35
CA ALA A 127 1.60 3.35 -16.92
C ALA A 127 0.69 2.16 -16.60
N ARG A 128 1.22 1.21 -15.85
CA ARG A 128 0.41 0.23 -15.13
C ARG A 128 0.28 0.71 -13.71
N VAL A 129 -0.96 0.93 -13.31
CA VAL A 129 -1.35 1.24 -11.95
C VAL A 129 -2.16 0.07 -11.44
N SER A 130 -1.88 -0.33 -10.21
CA SER A 130 -2.65 -1.31 -9.47
C SER A 130 -2.61 -0.92 -8.00
N THR A 131 -3.31 -1.67 -7.15
CA THR A 131 -3.41 -1.40 -5.73
C THR A 131 -2.02 -1.41 -5.09
N GLY A 132 -1.56 -0.23 -4.69
CA GLY A 132 -0.30 -0.04 -3.97
C GLY A 132 0.97 0.02 -4.84
N TRP A 133 0.89 -0.07 -6.17
CA TRP A 133 2.07 0.13 -7.03
C TRP A 133 1.77 0.74 -8.39
N LEU A 134 2.79 1.42 -8.93
CA LEU A 134 2.82 2.05 -10.24
C LEU A 134 4.14 1.69 -10.92
N ARG A 135 4.09 1.40 -12.23
CA ARG A 135 5.29 1.30 -13.07
C ARG A 135 5.03 1.80 -14.47
N LEU A 136 6.08 2.28 -15.12
CA LEU A 136 6.06 2.58 -16.54
C LEU A 136 6.37 1.34 -17.38
N GLU A 137 5.64 1.19 -18.47
CA GLU A 137 5.86 0.21 -19.52
C GLU A 137 6.15 0.93 -20.83
N ARG A 138 6.96 0.33 -21.69
CA ARG A 138 7.25 0.85 -23.05
C ARG A 138 7.72 2.32 -23.09
N ALA A 139 8.20 2.88 -21.98
CA ALA A 139 8.58 4.29 -21.90
C ALA A 139 9.89 4.58 -22.64
N ALA A 140 9.91 5.54 -23.54
CA ALA A 140 11.12 5.96 -24.26
C ALA A 140 11.20 7.48 -24.34
N ALA A 141 12.42 8.01 -24.29
CA ALA A 141 12.71 9.43 -24.47
C ALA A 141 13.22 9.71 -25.87
N ASP A 142 12.81 10.85 -26.43
CA ASP A 142 13.42 11.43 -27.62
C ASP A 142 14.88 11.81 -27.31
N ARG A 143 15.74 11.93 -28.35
CA ARG A 143 17.15 12.32 -28.19
C ARG A 143 17.38 13.73 -28.69
N ALA A 144 17.25 14.72 -27.82
CA ALA A 144 17.64 16.09 -28.08
C ALA A 144 19.14 16.29 -27.81
N GLN A 145 19.78 17.17 -28.58
CA GLN A 145 21.17 17.57 -28.39
C GLN A 145 21.27 18.76 -27.43
N CYS A 146 20.90 18.57 -26.16
CA CYS A 146 21.03 19.63 -25.16
C CYS A 146 22.25 19.41 -24.27
N ARG A 147 22.87 20.52 -23.86
CA ARG A 147 23.99 20.52 -22.92
C ARG A 147 23.48 20.82 -21.51
N ILE A 148 23.56 19.85 -20.62
CA ILE A 148 23.23 19.99 -19.20
C ILE A 148 24.55 20.14 -18.43
N SER A 149 24.75 21.31 -17.80
CA SER A 149 26.00 21.62 -17.10
C SER A 149 26.08 21.06 -15.68
N ASP A 150 24.94 20.79 -15.02
CA ASP A 150 24.94 20.19 -13.66
C ASP A 150 25.05 18.66 -13.75
N PRO A 151 26.13 18.04 -13.27
CA PRO A 151 26.32 16.58 -13.31
C PRO A 151 25.22 15.80 -12.59
N ARG A 152 24.59 16.39 -11.56
CA ARG A 152 23.50 15.74 -10.82
C ARG A 152 22.23 15.65 -11.66
N ILE A 153 21.96 16.66 -12.49
CA ILE A 153 20.83 16.65 -13.42
C ILE A 153 21.08 15.65 -14.54
N THR A 154 22.30 15.59 -15.10
CA THR A 154 22.68 14.57 -16.09
C THR A 154 22.57 13.15 -15.52
N ALA A 155 22.96 12.95 -14.26
CA ALA A 155 22.79 11.66 -13.59
C ALA A 155 21.32 11.31 -13.32
N LEU A 156 20.47 12.32 -13.07
CA LEU A 156 19.03 12.13 -12.90
C LEU A 156 18.34 11.77 -14.21
N GLU A 157 18.63 12.50 -15.28
CA GLU A 157 18.12 12.25 -16.64
C GLU A 157 18.37 10.80 -17.07
N ARG A 158 19.60 10.30 -16.93
CA ARG A 158 19.96 8.94 -17.35
C ARG A 158 19.20 7.84 -16.63
N ARG A 159 18.75 8.07 -15.39
CA ARG A 159 18.11 7.04 -14.56
C ARG A 159 16.60 7.20 -14.39
N TYR A 160 16.03 8.37 -14.66
CA TYR A 160 14.64 8.72 -14.41
C TYR A 160 13.65 7.65 -14.91
N LEU A 161 13.67 7.32 -16.20
CA LEU A 161 12.76 6.33 -16.77
C LEU A 161 13.04 4.91 -16.27
N SER A 162 14.31 4.59 -15.98
CA SER A 162 14.67 3.29 -15.42
C SER A 162 14.08 3.10 -14.01
N ALA A 163 14.14 4.14 -13.18
CA ALA A 163 13.56 4.13 -11.84
C ALA A 163 12.03 3.94 -11.91
N LEU A 164 11.36 4.67 -12.80
CA LEU A 164 9.91 4.58 -12.97
C LEU A 164 9.42 3.26 -13.61
N ARG A 165 10.28 2.52 -14.30
CA ARG A 165 9.97 1.17 -14.80
C ARG A 165 10.02 0.08 -13.72
N SER A 166 10.58 0.38 -12.55
CA SER A 166 10.48 -0.52 -11.40
C SER A 166 9.07 -0.51 -10.81
N ASN A 167 8.70 -1.53 -10.04
CA ASN A 167 7.46 -1.49 -9.27
C ASN A 167 7.63 -0.48 -8.14
N ASN A 168 7.07 0.71 -8.32
CA ASN A 168 7.12 1.77 -7.31
C ASN A 168 5.87 1.69 -6.45
N GLY A 169 6.04 1.56 -5.13
CA GLY A 169 4.95 1.87 -4.21
C GLY A 169 4.57 3.34 -4.38
N TYR A 170 3.28 3.67 -4.32
CA TYR A 170 2.83 5.07 -4.40
C TYR A 170 2.00 5.48 -3.20
N ARG A 171 2.06 6.77 -2.87
CA ARG A 171 1.20 7.43 -1.90
C ARG A 171 0.82 8.81 -2.38
N LEU A 172 -0.45 9.16 -2.25
CA LEU A 172 -0.94 10.53 -2.43
C LEU A 172 -1.02 11.22 -1.07
N ASP A 173 -0.56 12.47 -1.02
CA ASP A 173 -0.55 13.33 0.16
C ASP A 173 -0.96 14.74 -0.24
N GLY A 174 -2.27 14.98 -0.30
CA GLY A 174 -2.83 16.18 -0.93
C GLY A 174 -2.40 16.29 -2.39
N ASP A 175 -1.67 17.37 -2.70
CA ASP A 175 -1.12 17.64 -4.04
C ASP A 175 0.27 17.04 -4.27
N ARG A 176 0.70 16.10 -3.42
CA ARG A 176 1.96 15.37 -3.61
C ARG A 176 1.73 13.93 -3.99
N LEU A 177 2.47 13.49 -5.00
CA LEU A 177 2.64 12.09 -5.34
C LEU A 177 4.02 11.64 -4.88
N ILE A 178 4.06 10.61 -4.06
CA ILE A 178 5.30 10.05 -3.53
C ILE A 178 5.44 8.64 -4.07
N LEU A 179 6.51 8.40 -4.83
CA LEU A 179 6.86 7.09 -5.34
C LEU A 179 8.07 6.55 -4.60
N GLN A 180 8.02 5.27 -4.20
CA GLN A 180 9.14 4.59 -3.57
C GLN A 180 9.47 3.32 -4.35
N ASN A 181 10.69 3.23 -4.87
CA ASN A 181 11.13 2.03 -5.56
C ASN A 181 11.62 0.94 -4.59
N THR A 182 11.86 -0.25 -5.11
CA THR A 182 12.34 -1.41 -4.34
C THR A 182 13.75 -1.23 -3.76
N GLN A 183 14.49 -0.22 -4.22
CA GLN A 183 15.82 0.15 -3.71
C GLN A 183 15.75 1.16 -2.56
N GLY A 184 14.55 1.63 -2.21
CA GLY A 184 14.34 2.61 -1.14
C GLY A 184 14.58 4.06 -1.57
N GLU A 185 14.72 4.35 -2.87
CA GLU A 185 14.69 5.72 -3.37
C GLU A 185 13.25 6.24 -3.32
N ILE A 186 13.10 7.46 -2.82
CA ILE A 186 11.82 8.17 -2.70
C ILE A 186 11.84 9.34 -3.70
N TRP A 187 10.80 9.42 -4.52
CA TRP A 187 10.61 10.44 -5.55
C TRP A 187 9.33 11.20 -5.25
N THR A 188 9.47 12.47 -4.89
CA THR A 188 8.34 13.32 -4.52
C THR A 188 8.02 14.25 -5.68
N TYR A 189 6.78 14.18 -6.13
CA TYR A 189 6.21 15.02 -7.16
C TYR A 189 5.16 15.97 -6.58
N GLN A 190 5.03 17.14 -7.19
CA GLN A 190 4.01 18.15 -6.93
C GLN A 190 3.02 18.16 -8.09
N ARG A 191 1.73 18.18 -7.80
CA ARG A 191 0.67 18.37 -8.80
C ARG A 191 0.86 19.73 -9.48
N GLN A 192 0.65 19.76 -10.79
CA GLN A 192 0.69 20.98 -11.62
C GLN A 192 -0.72 21.53 -11.88
#